data_AF-A0A524MVC3-F1
#
_entry.id   AF-A0A524MVC3-F1
#
_cell.length_a   1.000
_cell.length_b   1.000
_cell.length_c   1.000
_cell.angle_alpha   90.00
_cell.angle_beta   90.00
_cell.angle_gamma   90.00
#
_symmetry.space_group_name_H-M   'P 1'
#
loop_
_entity.id
_entity.type
_entity.pdbx_description
1 polymer ?
#
loop_
_entity_poly.entity_id
_entity_poly.type
_entity_poly.pdbx_seq_one_letter_code
_entity_poly.pdbx_strand_id
1 'polypeptide(L)'
;MNIYLRLTKRFNAGRVRAILAGGQAVIGELARLLIEPDDRILYSRSARDLTALAAEHPNRIASLCDRRPALKAISGGVDSLEAALDSERRMLIHANEARLNLYASASEDWARAWPGIAEQSAGLPLGAAHKKLVSCAENTLPCVVPGGLP
;
A
#
# COMPACT_ATOMS: atom_id res chain seq x y z
N MET A 1 0.49 -0.09 -10.90
CA MET A 1 0.85 1.08 -10.06
C MET A 1 0.10 0.97 -8.73
N ASN A 2 0.80 0.89 -7.59
CA ASN A 2 0.22 0.71 -6.25
C ASN A 2 -0.67 1.92 -5.85
N ILE A 3 -1.86 1.68 -5.30
CA ILE A 3 -2.77 2.71 -4.79
C ILE A 3 -2.07 3.66 -3.81
N TYR A 4 -1.25 3.14 -2.90
CA TYR A 4 -0.48 3.96 -1.96
C TYR A 4 0.46 4.89 -2.71
N LEU A 5 1.18 4.40 -3.72
CA LEU A 5 2.08 5.25 -4.52
C LEU A 5 1.31 6.29 -5.34
N ARG A 6 0.13 5.95 -5.89
CA ARG A 6 -0.71 6.88 -6.65
C ARG A 6 -1.33 7.94 -5.74
N LEU A 7 -1.87 7.53 -4.60
CA LEU A 7 -2.44 8.41 -3.58
C LEU A 7 -1.37 9.29 -2.96
N THR A 8 -0.24 8.73 -2.54
CA THR A 8 0.92 9.49 -2.04
C THR A 8 1.41 10.49 -3.07
N LYS A 9 1.55 10.12 -4.35
CA LYS A 9 1.90 11.10 -5.41
C LYS A 9 0.86 12.21 -5.55
N ARG A 10 -0.43 11.88 -5.50
CA ARG A 10 -1.53 12.85 -5.65
C ARG A 10 -1.68 13.76 -4.43
N PHE A 11 -1.56 13.24 -3.21
CA PHE A 11 -1.51 14.02 -1.96
C PHE A 11 -0.28 14.93 -1.93
N ASN A 12 0.88 14.43 -2.37
CA ASN A 12 2.14 15.18 -2.37
C ASN A 12 2.23 16.24 -3.48
N ALA A 13 1.28 16.30 -4.42
CA ALA A 13 1.23 17.34 -5.44
C ALA A 13 0.83 18.71 -4.87
N GLY A 14 0.18 18.76 -3.69
CA GLY A 14 -0.41 19.97 -3.09
C GLY A 14 0.40 20.61 -1.96
N ARG A 15 1.74 20.54 -1.97
CA ARG A 15 2.66 21.00 -0.89
C ARG A 15 2.60 20.25 0.44
N VAL A 16 1.61 19.39 0.68
CA VAL A 16 1.56 18.51 1.87
C VAL A 16 2.35 17.24 1.59
N ARG A 17 3.42 16.96 2.35
CA ARG A 17 4.15 15.68 2.27
C ARG A 17 3.53 14.67 3.24
N ALA A 18 2.69 13.77 2.74
CA ALA A 18 2.11 12.66 3.50
C ALA A 18 2.75 11.34 3.04
N ILE A 19 3.31 10.58 4.00
CA ILE A 19 3.62 9.17 3.82
C ILE A 19 2.44 8.39 4.39
N LEU A 20 1.69 7.72 3.52
CA LEU A 20 0.62 6.85 3.97
C LEU A 20 1.25 5.56 4.50
N ALA A 21 1.44 5.50 5.81
CA ALA A 21 1.87 4.31 6.52
C ALA A 21 0.69 3.81 7.40
N GLY A 22 0.10 2.68 7.02
CA GLY A 22 -0.82 1.92 7.88
C GLY A 22 -2.31 1.91 7.49
N GLY A 23 -2.90 0.71 7.54
CA GLY A 23 -4.34 0.45 7.67
C GLY A 23 -5.20 0.52 6.40
N GLN A 24 -5.93 -0.56 6.10
CA GLN A 24 -7.01 -0.56 5.09
C GLN A 24 -8.12 0.47 5.42
N ALA A 25 -8.31 0.79 6.70
CA ALA A 25 -9.25 1.83 7.15
C ALA A 25 -8.88 3.23 6.62
N VAL A 26 -7.58 3.55 6.57
CA VAL A 26 -7.10 4.82 6.02
C VAL A 26 -7.37 4.88 4.51
N ILE A 27 -7.19 3.78 3.78
CA ILE A 27 -7.55 3.72 2.35
C ILE A 27 -9.05 3.99 2.14
N GLY A 28 -9.91 3.42 2.98
CA GLY A 28 -11.37 3.58 2.86
C GLY A 28 -11.82 5.04 2.98
N GLU A 29 -11.34 5.76 3.99
CA GLU A 29 -11.66 7.19 4.16
C GLU A 29 -11.02 8.07 3.08
N LEU A 30 -9.77 7.78 2.70
CA LEU A 30 -9.12 8.50 1.59
C LEU A 30 -9.82 8.29 0.25
N ALA A 31 -10.46 7.13 0.05
CA ALA A 31 -11.22 6.87 -1.15
C ALA A 31 -12.39 7.84 -1.32
N ARG A 32 -12.98 8.35 -0.23
CA ARG A 32 -14.06 9.35 -0.28
C ARG A 32 -13.58 10.71 -0.77
N LEU A 33 -12.31 11.02 -0.61
CA LEU A 33 -11.69 12.27 -1.06
C LEU A 33 -11.28 12.24 -2.54
N LEU A 34 -11.45 11.09 -3.21
CA LEU A 34 -11.11 10.96 -4.63
C LEU A 34 -12.18 11.61 -5.49
N ILE A 35 -11.73 12.46 -6.42
CA ILE A 35 -12.61 13.20 -7.33
C ILE A 35 -13.20 12.27 -8.39
N GLU A 36 -12.40 11.32 -8.88
CA GLU A 36 -12.80 10.43 -9.97
C GLU A 36 -13.68 9.28 -9.45
N PRO A 37 -14.89 9.07 -10.01
CA PRO A 37 -15.79 8.00 -9.58
C PRO A 37 -15.16 6.60 -9.65
N ASP A 38 -14.38 6.31 -10.69
CA ASP A 38 -13.74 5.00 -10.84
C ASP A 38 -12.71 4.74 -9.73
N ASP A 39 -11.99 5.78 -9.32
CA ASP A 39 -11.05 5.69 -8.22
C ASP A 39 -11.80 5.47 -6.90
N ARG A 40 -12.92 6.19 -6.67
CA ARG A 40 -13.78 5.96 -5.49
C ARG A 40 -14.30 4.52 -5.45
N ILE A 41 -14.76 3.98 -6.58
CA ILE A 41 -15.27 2.60 -6.72
C ILE A 41 -14.18 1.57 -6.47
N LEU A 42 -12.98 1.76 -7.02
CA LEU A 42 -11.90 0.78 -6.90
C LEU A 42 -11.31 0.72 -5.49
N TYR A 43 -11.35 1.83 -4.76
CA TYR A 43 -10.62 1.98 -3.51
C TYR A 43 -11.50 2.07 -2.27
N SER A 44 -12.81 2.28 -2.41
CA SER A 44 -13.73 2.21 -1.27
C SER A 44 -13.71 0.84 -0.63
N ARG A 45 -13.72 0.82 0.70
CA ARG A 45 -13.80 -0.39 1.54
C ARG A 45 -15.13 -0.50 2.28
N SER A 46 -16.08 0.39 2.00
CA SER A 46 -17.40 0.42 2.61
C SER A 46 -18.43 -0.17 1.65
N ALA A 47 -19.08 -1.25 2.06
CA ALA A 47 -20.18 -1.86 1.30
C ALA A 47 -21.32 -0.85 1.07
N ARG A 48 -21.62 -0.03 2.07
CA ARG A 48 -22.60 1.06 1.97
C ARG A 48 -22.23 2.07 0.88
N ASP A 49 -20.98 2.53 0.88
CA ASP A 49 -20.53 3.55 -0.08
C ASP A 49 -20.46 2.96 -1.49
N LEU A 50 -20.06 1.69 -1.63
CA LEU A 50 -20.07 0.99 -2.92
C LEU A 50 -21.48 0.75 -3.43
N THR A 51 -22.43 0.45 -2.55
CA THR A 51 -23.85 0.32 -2.93
C THR A 51 -24.41 1.65 -3.42
N ALA A 52 -24.09 2.76 -2.74
CA ALA A 52 -24.46 4.10 -3.17
C ALA A 52 -23.83 4.45 -4.53
N LEU A 53 -22.53 4.23 -4.69
CA LEU A 53 -21.82 4.43 -5.96
C LEU A 53 -22.36 3.55 -7.08
N ALA A 54 -22.86 2.35 -6.77
CA ALA A 54 -23.47 1.47 -7.75
C ALA A 54 -24.83 1.98 -8.23
N ALA A 55 -25.62 2.58 -7.34
CA ALA A 55 -26.86 3.24 -7.70
C ALA A 55 -26.60 4.49 -8.57
N GLU A 56 -25.55 5.27 -8.25
CA GLU A 56 -25.19 6.48 -8.99
C GLU A 56 -24.53 6.18 -10.35
N HIS A 57 -23.74 5.10 -10.44
CA HIS A 57 -22.88 4.81 -11.58
C HIS A 57 -22.88 3.33 -11.99
N PRO A 58 -24.04 2.74 -12.36
CA PRO A 58 -24.16 1.30 -12.63
C PRO A 58 -23.26 0.82 -13.78
N ASN A 59 -23.14 1.61 -14.85
CA ASN A 59 -22.29 1.28 -16.00
C ASN A 59 -20.80 1.23 -15.64
N ARG A 60 -20.36 2.10 -14.71
CA ARG A 60 -18.97 2.13 -14.25
C ARG A 60 -18.66 0.91 -13.38
N ILE A 61 -19.56 0.52 -12.47
CA ILE A 61 -19.43 -0.73 -11.70
C ILE A 61 -19.22 -1.92 -12.64
N ALA A 62 -20.08 -2.08 -13.64
CA ALA A 62 -19.98 -3.18 -14.60
C ALA A 62 -18.61 -3.22 -15.29
N SER A 63 -18.10 -2.07 -15.73
CA SER A 63 -16.79 -1.96 -16.39
C SER A 63 -15.60 -2.23 -15.47
N LEU A 64 -15.75 -2.10 -14.15
CA LEU A 64 -14.68 -2.24 -13.18
C LEU A 64 -14.65 -3.62 -12.49
N CYS A 65 -15.66 -4.45 -12.70
CA CYS A 65 -15.75 -5.80 -12.13
C CYS A 65 -14.55 -6.70 -12.46
N ASP A 66 -13.92 -6.54 -13.63
CA ASP A 66 -12.74 -7.33 -14.00
C ASP A 66 -11.50 -6.91 -13.23
N ARG A 67 -11.41 -5.60 -12.91
CA ARG A 67 -10.31 -5.04 -12.12
C ARG A 67 -10.49 -5.26 -10.63
N ARG A 68 -11.74 -5.38 -10.18
CA ARG A 68 -12.11 -5.60 -8.78
C ARG A 68 -13.27 -6.60 -8.69
N PRO A 69 -12.97 -7.91 -8.63
CA PRO A 69 -14.00 -8.97 -8.63
C PRO A 69 -15.03 -8.85 -7.50
N ALA A 70 -14.66 -8.26 -6.36
CA ALA A 70 -15.57 -8.04 -5.24
C ALA A 70 -16.82 -7.22 -5.61
N LEU A 71 -16.75 -6.36 -6.64
CA LEU A 71 -17.89 -5.56 -7.11
C LEU A 71 -19.03 -6.43 -7.67
N LYS A 72 -18.74 -7.66 -8.13
CA LYS A 72 -19.77 -8.60 -8.61
C LYS A 72 -20.76 -8.99 -7.51
N ALA A 73 -20.36 -8.89 -6.25
CA ALA A 73 -21.21 -9.21 -5.11
C ALA A 73 -22.26 -8.12 -4.80
N ILE A 74 -22.19 -6.95 -5.43
CA ILE A 74 -23.18 -5.86 -5.23
C ILE A 74 -24.61 -6.33 -5.54
N SER A 75 -24.81 -7.15 -6.58
CA SER A 75 -26.14 -7.68 -6.93
C SER A 75 -26.69 -8.67 -5.90
N GLY A 76 -25.84 -9.22 -5.03
CA GLY A 76 -26.22 -10.12 -3.93
C GLY A 76 -26.62 -9.39 -2.65
N GLY A 77 -26.62 -8.05 -2.66
CA GLY A 77 -26.93 -7.24 -1.48
C GLY A 77 -25.73 -6.97 -0.58
N VAL A 78 -25.97 -6.21 0.50
CA VAL A 78 -24.92 -5.68 1.38
C VAL A 78 -24.11 -6.80 2.03
N ASP A 79 -24.75 -7.83 2.58
CA ASP A 79 -24.06 -8.93 3.27
C ASP A 79 -23.13 -9.69 2.31
N SER A 80 -23.56 -9.93 1.07
CA SER A 80 -22.74 -10.58 0.04
C SER A 80 -21.52 -9.73 -0.30
N LEU A 81 -21.72 -8.42 -0.44
CA LEU A 81 -20.65 -7.48 -0.70
C LEU A 81 -19.65 -7.39 0.46
N GLU A 82 -20.12 -7.35 1.71
CA GLU A 82 -19.24 -7.35 2.89
C GLU A 82 -18.38 -8.60 2.96
N ALA A 83 -18.96 -9.78 2.74
CA ALA A 83 -18.22 -11.03 2.67
C ALA A 83 -17.16 -11.02 1.56
N ALA A 84 -17.49 -10.49 0.38
CA ALA A 84 -16.55 -10.36 -0.72
C ALA A 84 -15.41 -9.37 -0.40
N LEU A 85 -15.70 -8.25 0.26
CA LEU A 85 -14.72 -7.25 0.69
C LEU A 85 -13.78 -7.80 1.76
N ASP A 86 -14.29 -8.59 2.71
CA ASP A 86 -13.47 -9.22 3.74
C ASP A 86 -12.52 -10.29 3.15
N SER A 87 -13.02 -11.10 2.21
CA SER A 87 -12.18 -12.04 1.47
C SER A 87 -11.07 -11.32 0.68
N GLU A 88 -11.43 -10.26 -0.05
CA GLU A 88 -10.47 -9.37 -0.75
C GLU A 88 -9.42 -8.82 0.21
N ARG A 89 -9.84 -8.34 1.39
CA ARG A 89 -8.95 -7.84 2.43
C ARG A 89 -7.95 -8.90 2.88
N ARG A 90 -8.40 -10.12 3.19
CA ARG A 90 -7.53 -11.21 3.63
C ARG A 90 -6.50 -11.59 2.57
N MET A 91 -6.92 -11.69 1.30
CA MET A 91 -5.99 -11.93 0.19
C MET A 91 -4.91 -10.84 0.09
N LEU A 92 -5.30 -9.56 0.23
CA LEU A 92 -4.35 -8.45 0.20
C LEU A 92 -3.39 -8.46 1.40
N ILE A 93 -3.85 -8.87 2.58
CA ILE A 93 -3.00 -9.05 3.76
C ILE A 93 -1.94 -10.11 3.47
N HIS A 94 -2.35 -11.30 3.01
CA HIS A 94 -1.41 -12.38 2.72
C HIS A 94 -0.41 -12.03 1.61
N ALA A 95 -0.87 -11.36 0.54
CA ALA A 95 0.02 -10.89 -0.51
C ALA A 95 1.03 -9.86 0.03
N ASN A 96 0.61 -9.00 0.96
CA ASN A 96 1.49 -8.03 1.60
C ASN A 96 2.48 -8.70 2.56
N GLU A 97 2.05 -9.69 3.34
CA GLU A 97 2.92 -10.50 4.21
C GLU A 97 3.98 -11.24 3.41
N ALA A 98 3.58 -11.95 2.35
CA ALA A 98 4.51 -12.62 1.44
C ALA A 98 5.54 -11.65 0.86
N ARG A 99 5.10 -10.46 0.45
CA ARG A 99 5.99 -9.42 -0.04
C ARG A 99 6.94 -8.90 1.04
N LEU A 100 6.46 -8.64 2.26
CA LEU A 100 7.30 -8.19 3.36
C LEU A 100 8.35 -9.23 3.74
N ASN A 101 8.01 -10.52 3.66
CA ASN A 101 8.96 -11.60 3.89
C ASN A 101 10.11 -11.57 2.86
N LEU A 102 9.85 -11.27 1.59
CA LEU A 102 10.90 -11.10 0.58
C LEU A 102 11.89 -9.99 0.97
N TYR A 103 11.38 -8.84 1.42
CA TYR A 103 12.24 -7.73 1.87
C TYR A 103 12.97 -8.05 3.17
N ALA A 104 12.32 -8.75 4.11
CA ALA A 104 12.94 -9.20 5.35
C ALA A 104 14.13 -10.10 5.05
N SER A 105 13.94 -11.13 4.21
CA SER A 105 15.02 -12.02 3.77
C SER A 105 16.13 -11.28 3.01
N ALA A 106 15.77 -10.39 2.09
CA ALA A 106 16.74 -9.57 1.36
C ALA A 106 17.56 -8.63 2.27
N SER A 107 17.08 -8.36 3.49
CA SER A 107 17.75 -7.49 4.48
C SER A 107 18.55 -8.25 5.54
N GLU A 108 18.66 -9.58 5.47
CA GLU A 108 19.35 -10.39 6.49
C GLU A 108 20.81 -10.00 6.69
N ASP A 109 21.55 -9.76 5.60
CA ASP A 109 22.96 -9.36 5.67
C ASP A 109 23.12 -7.96 6.27
N TRP A 110 22.18 -7.06 5.97
CA TRP A 110 22.12 -5.74 6.58
C TRP A 110 21.84 -5.82 8.08
N ALA A 111 20.86 -6.64 8.48
CA ALA A 111 20.55 -6.88 9.90
C ALA A 111 21.74 -7.46 10.65
N ARG A 112 22.51 -8.37 10.02
CA ARG A 112 23.74 -8.94 10.60
C ARG A 112 24.85 -7.90 10.74
N ALA A 113 25.00 -6.99 9.79
CA ALA A 113 26.00 -5.92 9.83
C ALA A 113 25.64 -4.79 10.79
N TRP A 114 24.36 -4.64 11.14
CA TRP A 114 23.84 -3.48 11.89
C TRP A 114 24.56 -3.18 13.22
N PRO A 115 24.85 -4.14 14.11
CA PRO A 115 25.53 -3.85 15.37
C PRO A 115 26.88 -3.15 15.18
N GLY A 116 27.68 -3.61 14.21
CA GLY A 116 28.97 -3.00 13.90
C GLY A 116 28.84 -1.62 13.25
N ILE A 117 27.82 -1.41 12.42
CA ILE A 117 27.53 -0.10 11.82
C ILE A 117 27.10 0.90 12.90
N ALA A 118 26.25 0.47 13.83
CA ALA A 118 25.77 1.28 14.94
C ALA A 118 26.92 1.72 15.85
N GLU A 119 27.83 0.80 16.19
CA GLU A 119 29.02 1.10 16.98
C GLU A 119 29.95 2.09 16.25
N GLN A 120 30.24 1.86 14.97
CA GLN A 120 31.08 2.76 14.16
C GLN A 120 30.46 4.15 13.95
N SER A 121 29.14 4.27 14.09
CA SER A 121 28.42 5.53 13.94
C SER A 121 28.23 6.26 15.28
N ALA A 122 28.48 5.58 16.40
CA ALA A 122 28.31 6.14 17.72
C ALA A 122 29.28 7.32 17.94
N GLY A 123 28.76 8.45 18.42
CA GLY A 123 29.57 9.65 18.69
C GLY A 123 29.96 10.46 17.45
N LEU A 124 29.62 10.02 16.24
CA LEU A 124 29.82 10.82 15.03
C LEU A 124 28.79 11.96 14.95
N PRO A 125 29.16 13.13 14.39
CA PRO A 125 28.17 14.13 13.97
C PRO A 125 27.16 13.53 13.00
N LEU A 126 25.89 13.96 13.09
CA LEU A 126 24.78 13.39 12.31
C LEU A 126 25.07 13.23 10.82
N GLY A 127 25.70 14.22 10.18
CA GLY A 127 26.05 14.16 8.76
C GLY A 127 27.09 13.08 8.43
N ALA A 128 28.04 12.83 9.33
CA ALA A 128 29.04 11.77 9.17
C ALA A 128 28.44 10.38 9.43
N ALA A 129 27.62 10.25 10.49
CA ALA A 129 26.87 9.03 10.78
C ALA A 129 25.94 8.63 9.60
N HIS A 130 25.23 9.61 9.01
CA HIS A 130 24.37 9.38 7.86
C HIS A 130 25.16 8.89 6.63
N LYS A 131 26.27 9.54 6.28
CA LYS A 131 27.13 9.12 5.16
C LYS A 131 27.64 7.68 5.36
N LYS A 132 28.04 7.34 6.59
CA LYS A 132 28.49 6.00 6.94
C LYS A 132 27.38 4.97 6.76
N LEU A 133 26.18 5.26 7.28
CA LEU A 133 25.01 4.38 7.16
C LEU A 133 24.63 4.16 5.69
N VAL A 134 24.56 5.22 4.88
CA VAL A 134 24.25 5.12 3.44
C VAL A 134 25.29 4.28 2.71
N SER A 135 26.58 4.55 2.94
CA SER A 135 27.66 3.78 2.31
C SER A 135 27.60 2.30 2.69
N CYS A 136 27.30 1.96 3.94
CA CYS A 136 27.11 0.57 4.34
C CYS A 136 25.87 -0.03 3.66
N ALA A 137 24.77 0.73 3.57
CA ALA A 137 23.52 0.24 2.97
C ALA A 137 23.70 -0.06 1.48
N GLU A 138 24.37 0.81 0.73
CA GLU A 138 24.66 0.63 -0.70
C GLU A 138 25.53 -0.60 -0.99
N ASN A 139 26.38 -0.99 -0.03
CA ASN A 139 27.27 -2.14 -0.18
C ASN A 139 26.67 -3.47 0.30
N THR A 140 25.60 -3.43 1.09
CA THR A 140 25.06 -4.62 1.76
C THR A 140 23.63 -4.96 1.33
N LEU A 141 22.80 -3.96 1.02
CA LEU A 141 21.43 -4.20 0.57
C LEU A 141 21.38 -4.44 -0.95
N PRO A 142 20.54 -5.37 -1.41
CA PRO A 142 20.36 -5.57 -2.84
C PRO A 142 19.63 -4.38 -3.49
N CYS A 143 20.08 -3.99 -4.69
CA CYS A 143 19.41 -2.95 -5.48
C CYS A 143 18.03 -3.40 -6.00
N VAL A 144 17.81 -4.72 -6.11
CA VAL A 144 16.56 -5.32 -6.59
C VAL A 144 16.23 -6.54 -5.73
N VAL A 145 14.99 -6.60 -5.24
CA VAL A 145 14.46 -7.79 -4.55
C VAL A 145 13.56 -8.54 -5.54
N PRO A 146 13.93 -9.74 -6.02
CA PRO A 146 13.10 -10.52 -6.92
C PRO A 146 11.70 -10.78 -6.32
N GLY A 147 10.65 -10.49 -7.09
CA GLY A 147 9.26 -10.59 -6.62
C GLY A 147 8.81 -9.45 -5.69
N GLY A 148 9.70 -8.52 -5.34
CA GLY A 148 9.37 -7.27 -4.68
C GLY A 148 8.75 -6.25 -5.64
N LEU A 149 8.32 -5.12 -5.09
CA LEU A 149 8.02 -3.93 -5.89
C LEU A 149 9.33 -3.31 -6.41
N PRO A 150 9.33 -2.77 -7.64
CA PRO A 150 10.43 -1.98 -8.17
C PRO A 150 10.63 -0.66 -7.40
#